data_AF-F1L1T5-F1
#
_entry.id   AF-F1L1T5-F1
#
_cell.length_a   1.000
_cell.length_b   1.000
_cell.length_c   1.000
_cell.angle_alpha   90.00
_cell.angle_beta   90.00
_cell.angle_gamma   90.00
#
_symmetry.space_group_name_H-M   'P 1'
#
loop_
_entity.id
_entity.type
_entity.pdbx_description
1 polymer ?
#
loop_
_entity_poly.entity_id
_entity_poly.type
_entity_poly.pdbx_seq_one_letter_code
_entity_poly.pdbx_strand_id
1 'polypeptide(L)'
;MQQDDTLVTAYVVCGIVFMILPQYNLGMAMYRMNFVYMLYEQGTTYLEEISRPEEASSLPLPHPLEWHLMGRHCIALFLQFLFFAILLTIIEYQHALCKFLRNRERNQTKLLLERDASSDLLDVDVLREQQRVAILREEDGYDKYTLIVDSLAKSYNKKSLAVRGLSFIVDRGECFGLLGVNGAGKTTTFNMLTGRIEVGCGDAFICGRSVSQGGVSSLRQLGYCPQFDALNPKLTAREQLTFYARLRAIPEDRVDEVVGWALNEMQLRAYADETSRSYSGGNKRKLSAAIALIADPPIILLDEPSAGMDPSSQHFMWNLILQLRRANRTVIITSHSMEECEMLCTRIAIMVKGQLQCLGPLQHLKQKFGEGYTLTMKLTNRRSIARARTFMEENLPGAKLEAVHCCNMFYRISSSSCSVAQAFDAICKLREKVDIDDYSLSQTTLDEVFVSFAQRSLEGEIAANGSGSTSSMRSRTISETTSTSSSAPQDTSHPDFDKFSGELLAVPSGEQQNSTSNSTASSEFTSASAKVD
;
A
#
# COMPACT_ATOMS: atom_id res chain seq x y z
N MET A 1 21.54 62.11 21.58
CA MET A 1 20.94 60.96 22.29
C MET A 1 21.96 60.48 23.31
N GLN A 2 21.67 60.55 24.60
CA GLN A 2 22.48 59.86 25.62
C GLN A 2 22.37 58.35 25.33
N GLN A 3 23.50 57.69 25.08
CA GLN A 3 23.55 56.23 25.01
C GLN A 3 23.35 55.70 26.42
N ASP A 4 22.30 54.91 26.62
CA ASP A 4 22.07 54.19 27.86
C ASP A 4 23.05 53.00 27.90
N ASP A 5 24.02 53.04 28.81
CA ASP A 5 25.11 52.05 28.91
C ASP A 5 24.60 50.61 29.10
N THR A 6 23.38 50.47 29.62
CA THR A 6 22.70 49.18 29.79
C THR A 6 22.32 48.53 28.46
N LEU A 7 21.97 49.32 27.44
CA LEU A 7 21.54 48.84 26.12
C LEU A 7 22.72 48.48 25.20
N VAL A 8 23.90 49.05 25.43
CA VAL A 8 25.11 48.78 24.64
C VAL A 8 25.52 47.31 24.79
N THR A 9 25.47 46.78 26.01
CA THR A 9 25.81 45.38 26.28
C THR A 9 24.82 44.43 25.59
N ALA A 10 23.52 44.70 25.69
CA ALA A 10 22.50 43.92 25.01
C ALA A 10 22.66 43.96 23.48
N TYR A 11 22.97 45.14 22.91
CA TYR A 11 23.22 45.29 21.47
C TYR A 11 24.42 44.48 20.98
N VAL A 12 25.53 44.47 21.74
CA VAL A 12 26.73 43.70 21.38
C VAL A 12 26.45 42.20 21.40
N VAL A 13 25.77 41.70 22.45
CA VAL A 13 25.43 40.28 22.57
C VAL A 13 24.46 39.86 21.47
N CYS A 14 23.36 40.60 21.26
CA CYS A 14 22.40 40.33 20.19
C CYS A 14 23.06 40.41 18.81
N GLY A 15 23.99 41.35 18.59
CA GLY A 15 24.73 41.48 17.34
C GLY A 15 25.64 40.30 17.04
N ILE A 16 26.17 39.61 18.06
CA ILE A 16 26.97 38.39 17.89
C ILE A 16 26.06 37.18 17.67
N VAL A 17 24.98 37.05 18.42
CA VAL A 17 24.05 35.92 18.30
C VAL A 17 23.33 35.94 16.94
N PHE A 18 22.86 37.10 16.50
CA PHE A 18 22.15 37.23 15.22
C PHE A 18 23.07 37.17 14.00
N MET A 19 24.40 37.20 14.17
CA MET A 19 25.32 36.93 13.06
C MET A 19 25.17 35.50 12.50
N ILE A 20 24.50 34.59 13.21
CA ILE A 20 24.16 33.25 12.67
C ILE A 20 23.07 33.34 11.59
N LEU A 21 22.25 34.39 11.59
CA LEU A 21 21.14 34.55 10.65
C LEU A 21 21.59 35.32 9.39
N PRO A 22 21.50 34.71 8.18
CA PRO A 22 21.95 35.36 6.94
C PRO A 22 21.11 36.61 6.61
N GLN A 23 19.81 36.57 6.89
CA GLN A 23 18.91 37.73 6.69
C GLN A 23 19.31 38.92 7.56
N TYR A 24 19.73 38.68 8.80
CA TYR A 24 20.22 39.72 9.69
C TYR A 24 21.52 40.34 9.17
N ASN A 25 22.49 39.51 8.74
CA ASN A 25 23.75 40.00 8.20
C ASN A 25 23.56 40.83 6.93
N LEU A 26 22.68 40.40 6.03
CA LEU A 26 22.35 41.15 4.81
C LEU A 26 21.68 42.49 5.15
N GLY A 27 20.68 42.47 6.03
CA GLY A 27 19.98 43.67 6.46
C GLY A 27 20.90 44.66 7.16
N MET A 28 21.79 44.19 8.06
CA MET A 28 22.71 45.04 8.80
C MET A 28 23.82 45.60 7.91
N ALA A 29 24.28 44.85 6.91
CA ALA A 29 25.22 45.32 5.89
C ALA A 29 24.60 46.47 5.07
N MET A 30 23.38 46.29 4.56
CA MET A 30 22.67 47.33 3.79
C MET A 30 22.34 48.56 4.65
N TYR A 31 21.87 48.36 5.87
CA TYR A 31 21.55 49.46 6.79
C TYR A 31 22.78 50.32 7.09
N ARG A 32 23.91 49.69 7.41
CA ARG A 32 25.15 50.42 7.72
C ARG A 32 25.77 51.10 6.50
N MET A 33 25.66 50.48 5.33
CA MET A 33 26.06 51.10 4.06
C MET A 33 25.23 52.35 3.76
N ASN A 34 23.90 52.24 3.88
CA ASN A 34 22.99 53.35 3.68
C ASN A 34 23.25 54.49 4.68
N PHE A 35 23.52 54.16 5.94
CA PHE A 35 23.89 55.15 6.95
C PHE A 35 25.14 55.96 6.58
N VAL A 36 26.21 55.31 6.10
CA VAL A 36 27.42 56.01 5.63
C VAL A 36 27.13 56.87 4.40
N TYR A 37 26.32 56.35 3.46
CA TYR A 37 25.92 57.08 2.28
C TYR A 37 25.13 58.36 2.63
N MET A 38 24.16 58.26 3.55
CA MET A 38 23.39 59.42 4.03
C MET A 38 24.28 60.45 4.73
N LEU A 39 25.26 60.00 5.53
CA LEU A 39 26.24 60.90 6.15
C LEU A 39 27.11 61.61 5.11
N TYR A 40 27.52 60.89 4.06
CA TYR A 40 28.26 61.46 2.94
C TYR A 40 27.44 62.53 2.24
N GLU A 41 26.20 62.21 1.84
CA GLU A 41 25.29 63.13 1.13
C GLU A 41 24.95 64.38 1.96
N GLN A 42 24.67 64.21 3.25
CA GLN A 42 24.46 65.35 4.16
C GLN A 42 25.72 66.19 4.31
N GLY A 43 26.90 65.55 4.43
CA GLY A 43 28.18 66.24 4.52
C GLY A 43 28.51 67.04 3.27
N THR A 44 28.27 66.48 2.08
CA THR A 44 28.50 67.18 0.81
C THR A 44 27.53 68.34 0.62
N THR A 45 26.25 68.14 0.93
CA THR A 45 25.22 69.20 0.84
C THR A 45 25.56 70.38 1.76
N TYR A 46 26.01 70.09 2.99
CA TYR A 46 26.44 71.12 3.94
C TYR A 46 27.69 71.88 3.46
N LEU A 47 28.65 71.19 2.85
CA LEU A 47 29.85 71.82 2.28
C LEU A 47 29.55 72.67 1.04
N GLU A 48 28.56 72.28 0.24
CA GLU A 48 28.03 73.10 -0.87
C GLU A 48 27.37 74.38 -0.36
N GLU A 49 26.56 74.30 0.71
CA GLU A 49 25.94 75.48 1.35
C GLU A 49 26.98 76.49 1.88
N ILE A 50 28.14 76.01 2.35
CA ILE A 50 29.24 76.84 2.87
C ILE A 50 30.20 77.28 1.74
N SER A 51 29.89 76.97 0.47
CA SER A 51 30.73 77.31 -0.70
C SER A 51 32.14 76.71 -0.65
N ARG A 52 32.31 75.53 -0.04
CA ARG A 52 33.57 74.77 0.02
C ARG A 52 33.43 73.35 -0.54
N PRO A 53 33.05 73.19 -1.82
CA PRO A 53 32.85 71.87 -2.42
C PRO A 53 34.15 71.06 -2.56
N GLU A 54 35.31 71.71 -2.59
CA GLU A 54 36.63 71.06 -2.72
C GLU A 54 37.01 70.21 -1.50
N GLU A 55 36.41 70.48 -0.33
CA GLU A 55 36.65 69.73 0.91
C GLU A 55 35.80 68.44 0.99
N ALA A 56 34.89 68.18 0.05
CA ALA A 56 34.03 66.99 0.02
C ALA A 56 34.83 65.68 -0.03
N SER A 57 35.92 65.62 -0.79
CA SER A 57 36.80 64.45 -0.84
C SER A 57 37.68 64.27 0.40
N SER A 58 37.71 65.27 1.30
CA SER A 58 38.49 65.25 2.54
C SER A 58 37.65 64.98 3.78
N LEU A 59 36.35 64.72 3.62
CA LEU A 59 35.47 64.30 4.71
C LEU A 59 36.04 63.04 5.39
N PRO A 60 36.21 63.02 6.73
CA PRO A 60 36.77 61.90 7.48
C PRO A 60 35.71 60.79 7.65
N LEU A 61 35.22 60.25 6.54
CA LEU A 61 34.22 59.18 6.52
C LEU A 61 34.92 57.82 6.49
N PRO A 62 34.49 56.87 7.34
CA PRO A 62 35.04 55.53 7.37
C PRO A 62 34.78 54.82 6.05
N HIS A 63 35.72 53.96 5.64
CA HIS A 63 35.53 53.19 4.42
C HIS A 63 34.34 52.22 4.62
N PRO A 64 33.40 52.07 3.66
CA PRO A 64 32.19 51.28 3.89
C PRO A 64 32.44 49.80 4.27
N LEU A 65 33.58 49.26 3.82
CA LEU A 65 34.05 47.90 4.11
C LEU A 65 34.77 47.73 5.46
N GLU A 66 34.83 48.76 6.29
CA GLU A 66 35.43 48.64 7.61
C GLU A 66 34.76 47.55 8.46
N TRP A 67 35.57 46.91 9.32
CA TRP A 67 35.17 45.79 10.16
C TRP A 67 33.98 46.14 11.06
N HIS A 68 33.96 47.35 11.61
CA HIS A 68 32.89 47.83 12.48
C HIS A 68 31.61 48.23 11.73
N LEU A 69 31.65 48.33 10.40
CA LEU A 69 30.51 48.66 9.56
C LEU A 69 29.99 47.41 8.84
N MET A 70 30.33 47.26 7.55
CA MET A 70 29.82 46.19 6.69
C MET A 70 30.71 44.94 6.70
N GLY A 71 32.02 45.11 6.93
CA GLY A 71 33.03 44.06 6.72
C GLY A 71 32.74 42.77 7.49
N ARG A 72 32.41 42.87 8.78
CA ARG A 72 32.08 41.69 9.61
C ARG A 72 30.87 40.89 9.10
N HIS A 73 29.86 41.58 8.57
CA HIS A 73 28.62 40.95 8.10
C HIS A 73 28.82 40.31 6.72
N CYS A 74 29.61 40.91 5.83
CA CYS A 74 29.98 40.31 4.55
C CYS A 74 30.84 39.05 4.74
N ILE A 75 31.79 39.07 5.66
CA ILE A 75 32.62 37.89 5.97
C ILE A 75 31.76 36.79 6.60
N ALA A 76 30.86 37.13 7.51
CA ALA A 76 29.90 36.18 8.07
C ALA A 76 29.03 35.52 6.99
N LEU A 77 28.50 36.31 6.04
CA LEU A 77 27.73 35.79 4.89
C LEU A 77 28.57 34.87 4.00
N PHE A 78 29.83 35.24 3.73
CA PHE A 78 30.74 34.41 2.93
C PHE A 78 31.04 33.07 3.60
N LEU A 79 31.30 33.07 4.91
CA LEU A 79 31.53 31.85 5.69
C LEU A 79 30.28 30.97 5.76
N GLN A 80 29.09 31.59 5.92
CA GLN A 80 27.81 30.87 5.88
C GLN A 80 27.58 30.23 4.51
N PHE A 81 27.82 30.97 3.43
CA PHE A 81 27.73 30.44 2.08
C PHE A 81 28.66 29.24 1.88
N LEU A 82 29.93 29.34 2.30
CA LEU A 82 30.88 28.23 2.21
C LEU A 82 30.41 27.02 3.02
N PHE A 83 29.91 27.23 4.24
CA PHE A 83 29.38 26.16 5.08
C PHE A 83 28.18 25.46 4.43
N PHE A 84 27.18 26.21 3.95
CA PHE A 84 26.01 25.64 3.29
C PHE A 84 26.34 25.00 1.95
N ALA A 85 27.29 25.55 1.18
CA ALA A 85 27.75 24.96 -0.07
C ALA A 85 28.47 23.61 0.20
N ILE A 86 29.33 23.54 1.21
CA ILE A 86 29.97 22.28 1.63
C ILE A 86 28.92 21.30 2.15
N LEU A 87 27.97 21.74 2.97
CA LEU A 87 26.90 20.89 3.48
C LEU A 87 26.02 20.34 2.34
N LEU A 88 25.62 21.19 1.40
CA LEU A 88 24.84 20.82 0.22
C LEU A 88 25.64 19.84 -0.65
N THR A 89 26.92 20.11 -0.88
CA THR A 89 27.81 19.20 -1.60
C THR A 89 27.90 17.86 -0.88
N ILE A 90 28.01 17.82 0.44
CA ILE A 90 28.03 16.57 1.23
C ILE A 90 26.69 15.83 1.13
N ILE A 91 25.55 16.53 1.14
CA ILE A 91 24.20 15.96 1.00
C ILE A 91 23.97 15.43 -0.42
N GLU A 92 24.49 16.11 -1.43
CA GLU A 92 24.34 15.72 -2.84
C GLU A 92 25.33 14.60 -3.22
N TYR A 93 26.56 14.64 -2.71
CA TYR A 93 27.56 13.56 -2.81
C TYR A 93 27.36 12.44 -1.77
N GLN A 94 26.29 12.46 -0.98
CA GLN A 94 26.05 11.54 0.13
C GLN A 94 25.83 10.08 -0.31
N HIS A 95 26.00 9.75 -1.59
CA HIS A 95 26.21 8.38 -2.06
C HIS A 95 27.22 7.60 -1.21
N ALA A 96 28.27 8.21 -0.64
CA ALA A 96 29.25 7.48 0.20
C ALA A 96 28.76 7.18 1.62
N LEU A 97 28.13 8.14 2.31
CA LEU A 97 27.58 7.98 3.66
C LEU A 97 26.30 7.12 3.64
N CYS A 98 25.46 7.32 2.62
CA CYS A 98 24.34 6.42 2.32
C CYS A 98 24.83 5.04 1.94
N LYS A 99 25.93 4.86 1.18
CA LYS A 99 26.52 3.52 0.95
C LYS A 99 27.02 2.87 2.23
N PHE A 100 27.59 3.63 3.17
CA PHE A 100 28.02 3.07 4.46
C PHE A 100 26.83 2.64 5.33
N LEU A 101 25.82 3.52 5.50
CA LEU A 101 24.58 3.19 6.21
C LEU A 101 23.84 2.03 5.53
N ARG A 102 23.81 2.02 4.20
CA ARG A 102 23.26 0.94 3.38
C ARG A 102 24.03 -0.36 3.56
N ASN A 103 25.35 -0.34 3.51
CA ASN A 103 26.15 -1.55 3.74
C ASN A 103 25.93 -2.11 5.15
N ARG A 104 25.80 -1.22 6.15
CA ARG A 104 25.43 -1.62 7.50
C ARG A 104 24.04 -2.25 7.55
N GLU A 105 23.05 -1.66 6.88
CA GLU A 105 21.70 -2.22 6.76
C GLU A 105 21.71 -3.58 6.04
N ARG A 106 22.39 -3.69 4.90
CA ARG A 106 22.54 -4.93 4.13
C ARG A 106 23.17 -6.04 4.97
N ASN A 107 24.26 -5.72 5.67
CA ASN A 107 24.92 -6.68 6.55
C ASN A 107 24.00 -7.11 7.69
N GLN A 108 23.24 -6.17 8.27
CA GLN A 108 22.26 -6.49 9.30
C GLN A 108 21.13 -7.39 8.78
N THR A 109 20.56 -7.08 7.61
CA THR A 109 19.53 -7.91 6.97
C THR A 109 20.08 -9.31 6.67
N LYS A 110 21.31 -9.40 6.16
CA LYS A 110 21.97 -10.68 5.85
C LYS A 110 22.17 -11.53 7.11
N LEU A 111 22.67 -10.93 8.20
CA LEU A 111 22.85 -11.63 9.48
C LEU A 111 21.53 -12.13 10.06
N LEU A 112 20.46 -11.32 9.97
CA LEU A 112 19.13 -11.75 10.41
C LEU A 112 18.58 -12.90 9.54
N LEU A 113 18.84 -12.85 8.23
CA LEU A 113 18.41 -13.90 7.31
C LEU A 113 19.13 -15.22 7.59
N GLU A 114 20.45 -15.18 7.82
CA GLU A 114 21.25 -16.34 8.21
C GLU A 114 20.80 -16.93 9.56
N ARG A 115 20.38 -16.09 10.51
CA ARG A 115 19.84 -16.54 11.80
C ARG A 115 18.48 -17.23 11.64
N ASP A 116 17.57 -16.63 10.87
CA ASP A 116 16.20 -17.13 10.67
C ASP A 116 16.16 -18.34 9.69
N ALA A 117 17.22 -18.61 8.91
CA ALA A 117 17.30 -19.75 8.00
C ALA A 117 17.27 -21.14 8.69
N SER A 118 17.34 -21.18 10.02
CA SER A 118 17.52 -22.41 10.80
C SER A 118 16.24 -23.06 11.32
N SER A 119 15.04 -22.48 11.11
CA SER A 119 13.83 -22.93 11.83
C SER A 119 12.60 -23.32 10.99
N ASP A 120 12.48 -22.92 9.73
CA ASP A 120 11.18 -22.99 9.03
C ASP A 120 11.19 -24.06 7.92
N LEU A 121 10.40 -25.13 8.09
CA LEU A 121 10.14 -26.16 7.08
C LEU A 121 9.39 -25.55 5.90
N LEU A 122 10.13 -25.11 4.89
CA LEU A 122 9.57 -24.61 3.63
C LEU A 122 8.91 -25.72 2.82
N ASP A 123 7.85 -25.37 2.11
CA ASP A 123 7.20 -26.30 1.19
C ASP A 123 8.11 -26.64 -0.01
N VAL A 124 7.96 -27.88 -0.49
CA VAL A 124 8.74 -28.43 -1.62
C VAL A 124 8.60 -27.57 -2.88
N ASP A 125 7.44 -26.96 -3.13
CA ASP A 125 7.23 -26.15 -4.33
C ASP A 125 7.98 -24.80 -4.25
N VAL A 126 8.09 -24.23 -3.04
CA VAL A 126 8.88 -23.02 -2.79
C VAL A 126 10.36 -23.31 -2.95
N LEU A 127 10.84 -24.44 -2.41
CA LEU A 127 12.23 -24.89 -2.58
C LEU A 127 12.58 -25.15 -4.05
N ARG A 128 11.66 -25.76 -4.81
CA ARG A 128 11.84 -25.99 -6.24
C ARG A 128 11.95 -24.68 -7.02
N GLU A 129 11.12 -23.69 -6.69
CA GLU A 129 11.20 -22.38 -7.32
C GLU A 129 12.48 -21.62 -6.93
N GLN A 130 12.94 -21.72 -5.68
CA GLN A 130 14.24 -21.18 -5.25
C GLN A 130 15.39 -21.80 -6.05
N GLN A 131 15.38 -23.12 -6.25
CA GLN A 131 16.37 -23.80 -7.09
C GLN A 131 16.28 -23.34 -8.55
N ARG A 132 15.06 -23.17 -9.08
CA ARG A 132 14.84 -22.65 -10.44
C ARG A 132 15.43 -21.26 -10.62
N VAL A 133 15.29 -20.37 -9.64
CA VAL A 133 15.92 -19.05 -9.63
C VAL A 133 17.44 -19.16 -9.57
N ALA A 134 17.98 -20.04 -8.73
CA ALA A 134 19.43 -20.25 -8.59
C ALA A 134 20.07 -20.72 -9.90
N ILE A 135 19.44 -21.67 -10.61
CA ILE A 135 19.91 -22.15 -11.93
C ILE A 135 19.92 -21.02 -12.95
N LEU A 136 18.84 -20.22 -13.02
CA LEU A 136 18.78 -19.09 -13.96
C LEU A 136 19.82 -18.01 -13.70
N ARG A 137 20.23 -17.86 -12.44
CA ARG A 137 21.31 -16.96 -12.05
C ARG A 137 22.68 -17.44 -12.54
N GLU A 138 22.89 -18.74 -12.65
CA GLU A 138 24.13 -19.30 -13.21
C GLU A 138 24.15 -19.25 -14.74
N GLU A 139 22.99 -19.40 -15.39
CA GLU A 139 22.85 -19.42 -16.85
C GLU A 139 22.67 -18.02 -17.49
N ASP A 140 22.66 -16.94 -16.70
CA ASP A 140 22.35 -15.56 -17.15
C ASP A 140 21.03 -15.45 -17.96
N GLY A 141 20.06 -16.33 -17.68
CA GLY A 141 18.81 -16.49 -18.42
C GLY A 141 17.73 -15.42 -18.12
N TYR A 142 18.12 -14.25 -17.64
CA TYR A 142 17.21 -13.25 -17.06
C TYR A 142 16.20 -12.65 -18.06
N ASP A 143 16.53 -12.65 -19.35
CA ASP A 143 15.70 -12.07 -20.42
C ASP A 143 14.46 -12.91 -20.76
N LYS A 144 14.46 -14.20 -20.40
CA LYS A 144 13.38 -15.12 -20.73
C LYS A 144 12.08 -14.80 -19.99
N TYR A 145 12.18 -14.26 -18.79
CA TYR A 145 11.06 -14.03 -17.88
C TYR A 145 10.78 -12.54 -17.69
N THR A 146 9.58 -12.20 -17.22
CA THR A 146 9.22 -10.79 -17.02
C THR A 146 9.76 -10.27 -15.69
N LEU A 147 9.61 -11.07 -14.62
CA LEU A 147 10.13 -10.75 -13.30
C LEU A 147 10.86 -11.96 -12.73
N ILE A 148 12.06 -11.74 -12.20
CA ILE A 148 12.80 -12.73 -11.42
C ILE A 148 13.14 -12.08 -10.09
N VAL A 149 12.76 -12.72 -9.00
CA VAL A 149 13.09 -12.28 -7.64
C VAL A 149 14.05 -13.31 -7.06
N ASP A 150 15.25 -12.89 -6.67
CA ASP A 150 16.27 -13.74 -6.06
C ASP A 150 16.54 -13.30 -4.63
N SER A 151 16.13 -14.14 -3.68
CA SER A 151 16.50 -14.07 -2.26
C SER A 151 16.25 -12.69 -1.65
N LEU A 152 15.14 -12.06 -2.05
CA LEU A 152 14.82 -10.68 -1.69
C LEU A 152 14.48 -10.58 -0.21
N ALA A 153 15.23 -9.76 0.54
CA ALA A 153 15.03 -9.60 1.98
C ALA A 153 15.11 -8.14 2.42
N LYS A 154 14.37 -7.82 3.50
CA LYS A 154 14.36 -6.49 4.10
C LYS A 154 14.11 -6.55 5.61
N SER A 155 14.91 -5.80 6.36
CA SER A 155 14.69 -5.52 7.78
C SER A 155 14.53 -4.01 8.01
N TYR A 156 13.45 -3.57 8.65
CA TYR A 156 13.34 -2.19 9.14
C TYR A 156 13.92 -2.04 10.55
N ASN A 157 13.89 -3.12 11.33
CA ASN A 157 14.33 -3.14 12.72
C ASN A 157 15.47 -4.13 12.91
N LYS A 158 16.20 -3.99 14.03
CA LYS A 158 17.28 -4.92 14.39
C LYS A 158 16.80 -6.31 14.82
N LYS A 159 15.49 -6.49 15.03
CA LYS A 159 14.92 -7.68 15.64
C LYS A 159 14.06 -8.53 14.69
N SER A 160 13.51 -7.94 13.63
CA SER A 160 12.57 -8.62 12.74
C SER A 160 12.81 -8.30 11.27
N LEU A 161 12.68 -9.33 10.44
CA LEU A 161 12.64 -9.23 8.98
C LEU A 161 11.19 -8.99 8.56
N ALA A 162 10.97 -7.97 7.74
CA ALA A 162 9.69 -7.76 7.08
C ALA A 162 9.54 -8.69 5.86
N VAL A 163 10.65 -9.03 5.23
CA VAL A 163 10.73 -9.96 4.10
C VAL A 163 11.95 -10.86 4.28
N ARG A 164 11.76 -12.18 4.19
CA ARG A 164 12.70 -13.25 4.55
C ARG A 164 13.13 -14.06 3.32
N GLY A 165 13.88 -13.43 2.41
CA GLY A 165 14.50 -14.14 1.28
C GLY A 165 13.49 -14.73 0.30
N LEU A 166 12.62 -13.89 -0.28
CA LEU A 166 11.66 -14.33 -1.30
C LEU A 166 12.39 -14.66 -2.59
N SER A 167 12.09 -15.82 -3.19
CA SER A 167 12.53 -16.15 -4.53
C SER A 167 11.38 -16.74 -5.34
N PHE A 168 11.10 -16.15 -6.49
CA PHE A 168 10.11 -16.64 -7.45
C PHE A 168 10.32 -15.98 -8.81
N ILE A 169 9.81 -16.63 -9.85
CA ILE A 169 9.86 -16.15 -11.23
C ILE A 169 8.44 -15.87 -11.67
N VAL A 170 8.23 -14.92 -12.58
CA VAL A 170 6.93 -14.67 -13.21
C VAL A 170 7.09 -14.72 -14.73
N ASP A 171 6.29 -15.57 -15.36
CA ASP A 171 6.30 -15.79 -16.80
C ASP A 171 5.65 -14.62 -17.56
N ARG A 172 5.97 -14.50 -18.86
CA ARG A 172 5.34 -13.50 -19.74
C ARG A 172 3.85 -13.82 -19.91
N GLY A 173 2.98 -12.81 -19.71
CA GLY A 173 1.52 -12.99 -19.79
C GLY A 173 0.89 -13.71 -18.60
N GLU A 174 1.66 -14.00 -17.55
CA GLU A 174 1.16 -14.60 -16.32
C GLU A 174 0.47 -13.56 -15.42
N CYS A 175 -0.61 -13.97 -14.75
CA CYS A 175 -1.21 -13.19 -13.66
C CYS A 175 -0.83 -13.84 -12.32
N PHE A 176 0.09 -13.21 -11.60
CA PHE A 176 0.65 -13.76 -10.36
C PHE A 176 0.04 -13.09 -9.13
N GLY A 177 -0.56 -13.89 -8.24
CA GLY A 177 -1.17 -13.41 -7.00
C GLY A 177 -0.28 -13.61 -5.79
N LEU A 178 0.10 -12.54 -5.11
CA LEU A 178 0.76 -12.58 -3.80
C LEU A 178 -0.31 -12.41 -2.71
N LEU A 179 -0.77 -13.52 -2.16
CA LEU A 179 -1.82 -13.59 -1.14
C LEU A 179 -1.20 -13.62 0.26
N GLY A 180 -1.77 -12.89 1.21
CA GLY A 180 -1.26 -12.87 2.59
C GLY A 180 -2.08 -11.99 3.52
N VAL A 181 -1.96 -12.18 4.83
CA VAL A 181 -2.59 -11.29 5.82
C VAL A 181 -1.95 -9.89 5.78
N ASN A 182 -2.60 -8.92 6.40
CA ASN A 182 -2.00 -7.62 6.65
C ASN A 182 -0.74 -7.80 7.52
N GLY A 183 0.35 -7.13 7.15
CA GLY A 183 1.65 -7.29 7.81
C GLY A 183 2.46 -8.51 7.34
N ALA A 184 2.00 -9.29 6.36
CA ALA A 184 2.78 -10.40 5.82
C ALA A 184 4.03 -9.97 5.04
N GLY A 185 4.16 -8.71 4.60
CA GLY A 185 5.30 -8.20 3.83
C GLY A 185 5.03 -7.96 2.33
N LYS A 186 3.76 -8.07 1.89
CA LYS A 186 3.33 -7.87 0.50
C LYS A 186 3.71 -6.48 -0.06
N THR A 187 3.22 -5.41 0.57
CA THR A 187 3.51 -4.03 0.19
C THR A 187 5.00 -3.69 0.31
N THR A 188 5.71 -4.24 1.30
CA THR A 188 7.17 -4.09 1.41
C THR A 188 7.90 -4.71 0.21
N THR A 189 7.44 -5.85 -0.28
CA THR A 189 7.96 -6.51 -1.49
C THR A 189 7.75 -5.62 -2.71
N PHE A 190 6.54 -5.08 -2.90
CA PHE A 190 6.24 -4.17 -4.02
C PHE A 190 7.04 -2.86 -3.95
N ASN A 191 7.23 -2.31 -2.75
CA ASN A 191 8.07 -1.13 -2.55
C ASN A 191 9.55 -1.39 -2.90
N MET A 192 10.04 -2.61 -2.69
CA MET A 192 11.37 -3.03 -3.16
C MET A 192 11.43 -3.17 -4.67
N LEU A 193 10.43 -3.82 -5.29
CA LEU A 193 10.37 -4.01 -6.76
C LEU A 193 10.26 -2.68 -7.52
N THR A 194 9.53 -1.71 -6.95
CA THR A 194 9.37 -0.35 -7.52
C THR A 194 10.55 0.57 -7.21
N GLY A 195 11.56 0.11 -6.45
CA GLY A 195 12.71 0.91 -6.05
C GLY A 195 12.39 2.04 -5.05
N ARG A 196 11.16 2.11 -4.51
CA ARG A 196 10.78 3.07 -3.46
C ARG A 196 11.54 2.81 -2.16
N ILE A 197 11.86 1.55 -1.90
CA ILE A 197 12.65 1.10 -0.76
C ILE A 197 13.81 0.27 -1.30
N GLU A 198 15.03 0.60 -0.88
CA GLU A 198 16.20 -0.17 -1.30
C GLU A 198 16.15 -1.61 -0.78
N VAL A 199 16.63 -2.54 -1.62
CA VAL A 199 16.73 -3.96 -1.29
C VAL A 199 17.82 -4.19 -0.23
N GLY A 200 17.47 -4.92 0.84
CA GLY A 200 18.38 -5.25 1.95
C GLY A 200 19.31 -6.43 1.62
N CYS A 201 18.77 -7.50 1.05
CA CYS A 201 19.55 -8.62 0.52
C CYS A 201 18.86 -9.19 -0.73
N GLY A 202 19.62 -9.85 -1.59
CA GLY A 202 19.14 -10.35 -2.87
C GLY A 202 19.06 -9.26 -3.96
N ASP A 203 18.39 -9.60 -5.05
CA ASP A 203 18.08 -8.66 -6.14
C ASP A 203 16.79 -9.07 -6.85
N ALA A 204 16.23 -8.16 -7.66
CA ALA A 204 15.12 -8.44 -8.54
C ALA A 204 15.44 -7.97 -9.95
N PHE A 205 15.01 -8.71 -10.97
CA PHE A 205 15.25 -8.42 -12.37
C PHE A 205 13.92 -8.24 -13.09
N ILE A 206 13.70 -7.08 -13.68
CA ILE A 206 12.52 -6.75 -14.49
C ILE A 206 12.96 -6.70 -15.95
N CYS A 207 12.43 -7.61 -16.78
CA CYS A 207 12.79 -7.74 -18.20
C CYS A 207 14.31 -7.69 -18.45
N GLY A 208 15.08 -8.49 -17.69
CA GLY A 208 16.54 -8.54 -17.77
C GLY A 208 17.30 -7.45 -17.01
N ARG A 209 16.62 -6.45 -16.44
CA ARG A 209 17.28 -5.32 -15.75
C ARG A 209 17.16 -5.45 -14.24
N SER A 210 18.30 -5.43 -13.54
CA SER A 210 18.35 -5.39 -12.07
C SER A 210 17.65 -4.15 -11.51
N VAL A 211 16.87 -4.32 -10.44
CA VAL A 211 16.22 -3.23 -9.71
C VAL A 211 17.24 -2.51 -8.82
N SER A 212 18.16 -3.25 -8.17
CA SER A 212 19.18 -2.61 -7.33
C SER A 212 20.22 -1.81 -8.13
N GLN A 213 20.48 -2.16 -9.39
CA GLN A 213 21.52 -1.53 -10.22
C GLN A 213 20.94 -0.70 -11.38
N GLY A 214 19.78 -1.09 -11.93
CA GLY A 214 19.22 -0.51 -13.16
C GLY A 214 18.56 0.86 -13.02
N GLY A 215 18.38 1.36 -11.79
CA GLY A 215 17.88 2.71 -11.52
C GLY A 215 16.58 3.02 -12.27
N VAL A 216 16.56 4.14 -13.01
CA VAL A 216 15.38 4.60 -13.75
C VAL A 216 15.01 3.69 -14.93
N SER A 217 15.98 2.94 -15.48
CA SER A 217 15.78 2.18 -16.72
C SER A 217 14.90 0.92 -16.54
N SER A 218 14.98 0.25 -15.40
CA SER A 218 14.08 -0.87 -15.04
C SER A 218 12.67 -0.37 -14.75
N LEU A 219 12.55 0.78 -14.08
CA LEU A 219 11.26 1.39 -13.71
C LEU A 219 10.44 1.88 -14.91
N ARG A 220 11.09 2.21 -16.04
CA ARG A 220 10.37 2.60 -17.27
C ARG A 220 9.47 1.50 -17.81
N GLN A 221 9.82 0.24 -17.58
CA GLN A 221 9.06 -0.94 -18.05
C GLN A 221 7.99 -1.39 -17.04
N LEU A 222 7.89 -0.71 -15.89
CA LEU A 222 7.01 -1.10 -14.79
C LEU A 222 5.83 -0.14 -14.68
N GLY A 223 4.61 -0.67 -14.69
CA GLY A 223 3.40 -0.01 -14.21
C GLY A 223 3.18 -0.30 -12.74
N TYR A 224 2.82 0.70 -11.92
CA TYR A 224 2.54 0.47 -10.49
C TYR A 224 1.29 1.24 -10.06
N CYS A 225 0.32 0.51 -9.50
CA CYS A 225 -0.84 1.08 -8.82
C CYS A 225 -0.70 0.82 -7.30
N PRO A 226 -0.39 1.84 -6.49
CA PRO A 226 -0.24 1.70 -5.03
C PRO A 226 -1.57 1.44 -4.32
N GLN A 227 -1.54 0.98 -3.06
CA GLN A 227 -2.75 0.76 -2.23
C GLN A 227 -3.55 2.05 -1.99
N PHE A 228 -2.87 3.17 -1.72
CA PHE A 228 -3.51 4.48 -1.59
C PHE A 228 -3.51 5.21 -2.93
N ASP A 229 -4.63 5.84 -3.26
CA ASP A 229 -4.77 6.60 -4.51
C ASP A 229 -3.78 7.78 -4.53
N ALA A 230 -2.70 7.62 -5.30
CA ALA A 230 -1.64 8.63 -5.45
C ALA A 230 -2.05 9.73 -6.45
N LEU A 231 -3.23 10.30 -6.25
CA LEU A 231 -3.82 11.29 -7.15
C LEU A 231 -3.62 12.72 -6.64
N ASN A 232 -3.53 13.68 -7.56
CA ASN A 232 -3.53 15.09 -7.19
C ASN A 232 -4.98 15.60 -7.15
N PRO A 233 -5.54 15.91 -5.96
CA PRO A 233 -6.95 16.28 -5.81
C PRO A 233 -7.33 17.58 -6.54
N LYS A 234 -6.35 18.39 -6.95
CA LYS A 234 -6.58 19.67 -7.65
C LYS A 234 -6.64 19.53 -9.17
N LEU A 235 -6.15 18.42 -9.73
CA LEU A 235 -6.11 18.21 -11.17
C LEU A 235 -7.35 17.44 -11.64
N THR A 236 -7.75 17.71 -12.88
CA THR A 236 -8.74 16.89 -13.59
C THR A 236 -8.14 15.55 -14.01
N ALA A 237 -8.98 14.55 -14.30
CA ALA A 237 -8.49 13.26 -14.78
C ALA A 237 -7.70 13.40 -16.09
N ARG A 238 -8.18 14.25 -17.02
CA ARG A 238 -7.47 14.54 -18.28
C ARG A 238 -6.08 15.12 -18.01
N GLU A 239 -6.00 16.20 -17.24
CA GLU A 239 -4.72 16.87 -16.94
C GLU A 239 -3.74 15.92 -16.25
N GLN A 240 -4.24 15.09 -15.32
CA GLN A 240 -3.41 14.16 -14.60
C GLN A 240 -2.86 13.05 -15.51
N LEU A 241 -3.69 12.49 -16.40
CA LEU A 241 -3.23 11.50 -17.38
C LEU A 241 -2.24 12.11 -18.38
N THR A 242 -2.50 13.33 -18.88
CA THR A 242 -1.57 14.08 -19.74
C THR A 242 -0.23 14.32 -19.04
N PHE A 243 -0.25 14.68 -17.76
CA PHE A 243 0.96 14.86 -16.95
C PHE A 243 1.79 13.57 -16.86
N TYR A 244 1.18 12.44 -16.52
CA TYR A 244 1.88 11.16 -16.43
C TYR A 244 2.32 10.62 -17.81
N ALA A 245 1.56 10.87 -18.88
CA ALA A 245 1.95 10.53 -20.25
C ALA A 245 3.23 11.24 -20.68
N ARG A 246 3.33 12.55 -20.40
CA ARG A 246 4.56 13.34 -20.64
C ARG A 246 5.72 12.86 -19.77
N LEU A 247 5.47 12.54 -18.50
CA LEU A 247 6.51 12.00 -17.60
C LEU A 247 7.06 10.64 -18.07
N ARG A 248 6.21 9.83 -18.70
CA ARG A 248 6.60 8.56 -19.36
C ARG A 248 7.29 8.76 -20.71
N ALA A 249 7.52 9.99 -21.14
CA ALA A 249 8.13 10.36 -22.41
C ALA A 249 7.37 9.85 -23.65
N ILE A 250 6.04 9.84 -23.58
CA ILE A 250 5.20 9.61 -24.77
C ILE A 250 5.33 10.84 -25.69
N PRO A 251 5.53 10.66 -27.01
CA PRO A 251 5.56 11.77 -27.98
C PRO A 251 4.30 12.63 -27.90
N GLU A 252 4.45 13.96 -27.89
CA GLU A 252 3.35 14.91 -27.65
C GLU A 252 2.19 14.75 -28.64
N ASP A 253 2.50 14.38 -29.89
CA ASP A 253 1.56 14.04 -30.97
C ASP A 253 0.62 12.88 -30.63
N ARG A 254 1.05 11.96 -29.75
CA ARG A 254 0.26 10.79 -29.32
C ARG A 254 -0.33 10.92 -27.93
N VAL A 255 -0.03 12.00 -27.20
CA VAL A 255 -0.50 12.16 -25.81
C VAL A 255 -2.03 12.19 -25.76
N ASP A 256 -2.68 12.97 -26.62
CA ASP A 256 -4.14 13.08 -26.62
C ASP A 256 -4.84 11.75 -26.99
N GLU A 257 -4.25 10.98 -27.90
CA GLU A 257 -4.73 9.65 -28.27
C GLU A 257 -4.66 8.68 -27.09
N VAL A 258 -3.50 8.62 -26.41
CA VAL A 258 -3.29 7.74 -25.26
C VAL A 258 -4.18 8.12 -24.08
N VAL A 259 -4.32 9.43 -23.81
CA VAL A 259 -5.21 9.93 -22.74
C VAL A 259 -6.67 9.63 -23.07
N GLY A 260 -7.08 9.84 -24.32
CA GLY A 260 -8.43 9.50 -24.78
C GLY A 260 -8.72 8.01 -24.67
N TRP A 261 -7.77 7.15 -25.05
CA TRP A 261 -7.85 5.70 -24.86
C TRP A 261 -8.00 5.34 -23.38
N ALA A 262 -7.13 5.86 -22.50
CA ALA A 262 -7.15 5.54 -21.08
C ALA A 262 -8.47 5.98 -20.40
N LEU A 263 -9.01 7.15 -20.75
CA LEU A 263 -10.31 7.63 -20.25
C LEU A 263 -11.48 6.75 -20.70
N ASN A 264 -11.44 6.24 -21.95
CA ASN A 264 -12.46 5.35 -22.48
C ASN A 264 -12.39 3.97 -21.82
N GLU A 265 -11.18 3.39 -21.76
CA GLU A 265 -10.95 2.08 -21.16
C GLU A 265 -11.42 2.05 -19.71
N MET A 266 -11.18 3.14 -18.98
CA MET A 266 -11.55 3.29 -17.57
C MET A 266 -13.00 3.74 -17.33
N GLN A 267 -13.78 3.95 -18.39
CA GLN A 267 -15.15 4.48 -18.32
C GLN A 267 -15.23 5.83 -17.56
N LEU A 268 -14.18 6.66 -17.64
CA LEU A 268 -14.09 7.96 -16.97
C LEU A 268 -14.35 9.14 -17.91
N ARG A 269 -14.71 8.89 -19.17
CA ARG A 269 -14.93 9.94 -20.18
C ARG A 269 -15.95 11.01 -19.75
N ALA A 270 -17.02 10.60 -19.05
CA ALA A 270 -18.06 11.52 -18.57
C ALA A 270 -17.54 12.51 -17.51
N TYR A 271 -16.54 12.10 -16.74
CA TYR A 271 -15.97 12.88 -15.63
C TYR A 271 -14.59 13.45 -15.97
N ALA A 272 -14.15 13.37 -17.23
CA ALA A 272 -12.75 13.63 -17.63
C ALA A 272 -12.24 15.02 -17.23
N ASP A 273 -13.14 16.01 -17.27
CA ASP A 273 -12.84 17.42 -17.00
C ASP A 273 -13.27 17.84 -15.58
N GLU A 274 -13.69 16.89 -14.75
CA GLU A 274 -13.91 17.09 -13.32
C GLU A 274 -12.63 16.83 -12.51
N THR A 275 -12.47 17.56 -11.41
CA THR A 275 -11.32 17.39 -10.50
C THR A 275 -11.37 16.05 -9.78
N SER A 276 -10.23 15.37 -9.63
CA SER A 276 -10.16 14.07 -8.96
C SER A 276 -10.63 14.09 -7.48
N ARG A 277 -10.75 15.27 -6.85
CA ARG A 277 -11.36 15.43 -5.52
C ARG A 277 -12.83 15.01 -5.48
N SER A 278 -13.63 15.30 -6.52
CA SER A 278 -15.07 14.98 -6.57
C SER A 278 -15.33 13.49 -6.79
N TYR A 279 -14.32 12.72 -7.20
CA TYR A 279 -14.48 11.31 -7.56
C TYR A 279 -14.80 10.44 -6.35
N SER A 280 -15.69 9.45 -6.57
CA SER A 280 -15.88 8.33 -5.65
C SER A 280 -14.58 7.52 -5.49
N GLY A 281 -14.46 6.76 -4.41
CA GLY A 281 -13.30 5.88 -4.19
C GLY A 281 -13.05 4.93 -5.38
N GLY A 282 -14.12 4.35 -5.93
CA GLY A 282 -14.03 3.49 -7.12
C GLY A 282 -13.45 4.22 -8.34
N ASN A 283 -13.90 5.44 -8.64
CA ASN A 283 -13.40 6.22 -9.78
C ASN A 283 -11.97 6.71 -9.57
N LYS A 284 -11.57 7.04 -8.34
CA LYS A 284 -10.18 7.34 -7.99
C LYS A 284 -9.27 6.14 -8.25
N ARG A 285 -9.72 4.95 -7.87
CA ARG A 285 -9.00 3.71 -8.13
C ARG A 285 -8.85 3.41 -9.63
N LYS A 286 -9.94 3.58 -10.40
CA LYS A 286 -9.90 3.47 -11.87
C LYS A 286 -8.89 4.43 -12.47
N LEU A 287 -8.86 5.69 -12.02
CA LEU A 287 -7.88 6.67 -12.49
C LEU A 287 -6.44 6.29 -12.09
N SER A 288 -6.23 5.76 -10.88
CA SER A 288 -4.91 5.27 -10.42
C SER A 288 -4.44 4.08 -11.27
N ALA A 289 -5.32 3.14 -11.58
CA ALA A 289 -5.02 2.04 -12.50
C ALA A 289 -4.72 2.56 -13.92
N ALA A 290 -5.46 3.56 -14.40
CA ALA A 290 -5.19 4.21 -15.68
C ALA A 290 -3.75 4.74 -15.77
N ILE A 291 -3.30 5.44 -14.72
CA ILE A 291 -1.93 5.97 -14.63
C ILE A 291 -0.89 4.86 -14.68
N ALA A 292 -1.16 3.72 -14.04
CA ALA A 292 -0.27 2.57 -14.07
C ALA A 292 -0.17 1.93 -15.46
N LEU A 293 -1.22 2.03 -16.28
CA LEU A 293 -1.29 1.48 -17.65
C LEU A 293 -0.79 2.43 -18.74
N ILE A 294 -0.61 3.71 -18.43
CA ILE A 294 -0.03 4.69 -19.38
C ILE A 294 1.32 4.19 -19.88
N ALA A 295 1.56 4.36 -21.18
CA ALA A 295 2.75 3.91 -21.90
C ALA A 295 2.87 2.38 -22.06
N ASP A 296 1.78 1.63 -21.82
CA ASP A 296 1.66 0.21 -22.13
C ASP A 296 2.82 -0.66 -21.58
N PRO A 297 3.07 -0.63 -20.25
CA PRO A 297 4.18 -1.35 -19.66
C PRO A 297 4.01 -2.88 -19.80
N PRO A 298 5.10 -3.65 -20.04
CA PRO A 298 5.04 -5.11 -20.12
C PRO A 298 4.68 -5.79 -18.80
N ILE A 299 4.96 -5.14 -17.67
CA ILE A 299 4.66 -5.62 -16.31
C ILE A 299 3.91 -4.57 -15.51
N ILE A 300 2.83 -4.98 -14.85
CA ILE A 300 1.98 -4.12 -14.03
C ILE A 300 1.87 -4.71 -12.63
N LEU A 301 2.20 -3.91 -11.62
CA LEU A 301 2.03 -4.24 -10.21
C LEU A 301 0.80 -3.53 -9.65
N LEU A 302 -0.13 -4.29 -9.08
CA LEU A 302 -1.37 -3.77 -8.49
C LEU A 302 -1.39 -4.10 -7.00
N ASP A 303 -1.27 -3.08 -6.14
CA ASP A 303 -1.25 -3.26 -4.69
C ASP A 303 -2.68 -3.16 -4.12
N GLU A 304 -3.30 -4.31 -3.82
CA GLU A 304 -4.70 -4.45 -3.36
C GLU A 304 -5.72 -3.68 -4.23
N PRO A 305 -5.84 -3.96 -5.54
CA PRO A 305 -6.57 -3.11 -6.48
C PRO A 305 -8.06 -2.97 -6.18
N SER A 306 -8.73 -4.03 -5.69
CA SER A 306 -10.18 -4.03 -5.38
C SER A 306 -10.54 -3.61 -3.96
N ALA A 307 -9.55 -3.34 -3.09
CA ALA A 307 -9.80 -3.01 -1.69
C ALA A 307 -10.54 -1.67 -1.53
N GLY A 308 -11.65 -1.70 -0.78
CA GLY A 308 -12.46 -0.50 -0.49
C GLY A 308 -13.29 0.02 -1.67
N MET A 309 -13.38 -0.72 -2.77
CA MET A 309 -14.26 -0.41 -3.91
C MET A 309 -15.66 -1.02 -3.72
N ASP A 310 -16.67 -0.41 -4.34
CA ASP A 310 -18.00 -1.00 -4.45
C ASP A 310 -17.99 -2.22 -5.40
N PRO A 311 -18.92 -3.19 -5.26
CA PRO A 311 -18.90 -4.43 -6.06
C PRO A 311 -18.89 -4.21 -7.58
N SER A 312 -19.59 -3.18 -8.06
CA SER A 312 -19.62 -2.86 -9.50
C SER A 312 -18.23 -2.42 -9.98
N SER A 313 -17.58 -1.52 -9.24
CA SER A 313 -16.24 -1.06 -9.59
C SER A 313 -15.15 -2.13 -9.36
N GLN A 314 -15.35 -3.07 -8.42
CA GLN A 314 -14.48 -4.25 -8.26
C GLN A 314 -14.55 -5.14 -9.49
N HIS A 315 -15.75 -5.51 -9.95
CA HIS A 315 -15.92 -6.30 -11.17
C HIS A 315 -15.34 -5.61 -12.40
N PHE A 316 -15.47 -4.28 -12.49
CA PHE A 316 -14.79 -3.51 -13.53
C PHE A 316 -13.27 -3.71 -13.50
N MET A 317 -12.64 -3.57 -12.32
CA MET A 317 -11.20 -3.76 -12.15
C MET A 317 -10.77 -5.19 -12.50
N TRP A 318 -11.57 -6.18 -12.12
CA TRP A 318 -11.31 -7.59 -12.44
C TRP A 318 -11.36 -7.84 -13.95
N ASN A 319 -12.37 -7.30 -14.64
CA ASN A 319 -12.49 -7.39 -16.09
C ASN A 319 -11.30 -6.74 -16.80
N LEU A 320 -10.85 -5.58 -16.33
CA LEU A 320 -9.64 -4.91 -16.84
C LEU A 320 -8.40 -5.80 -16.69
N ILE A 321 -8.19 -6.41 -15.53
CA ILE A 321 -7.06 -7.31 -15.28
C ILE A 321 -7.11 -8.53 -16.21
N LEU A 322 -8.29 -9.13 -16.40
CA LEU A 322 -8.49 -10.23 -17.32
C LEU A 322 -8.20 -9.83 -18.78
N GLN A 323 -8.55 -8.60 -19.19
CA GLN A 323 -8.22 -8.06 -20.50
C GLN A 323 -6.70 -7.86 -20.68
N LEU A 324 -6.01 -7.31 -19.67
CA LEU A 324 -4.55 -7.14 -19.70
C LEU A 324 -3.82 -8.48 -19.86
N ARG A 325 -4.30 -9.51 -19.15
CA ARG A 325 -3.79 -10.88 -19.30
C ARG A 325 -4.02 -11.40 -20.73
N ARG A 326 -5.21 -11.20 -21.31
CA ARG A 326 -5.51 -11.58 -22.71
C ARG A 326 -4.63 -10.84 -23.72
N ALA A 327 -4.23 -9.61 -23.41
CA ALA A 327 -3.26 -8.83 -24.18
C ALA A 327 -1.79 -9.24 -23.92
N ASN A 328 -1.56 -10.39 -23.29
CA ASN A 328 -0.25 -10.96 -22.98
C ASN A 328 0.63 -10.06 -22.09
N ARG A 329 0.02 -9.26 -21.22
CA ARG A 329 0.72 -8.46 -20.20
C ARG A 329 0.87 -9.27 -18.92
N THR A 330 2.04 -9.15 -18.28
CA THR A 330 2.26 -9.76 -16.97
C THR A 330 1.68 -8.86 -15.90
N VAL A 331 0.79 -9.40 -15.07
CA VAL A 331 0.16 -8.66 -13.96
C VAL A 331 0.51 -9.34 -12.66
N ILE A 332 0.93 -8.56 -11.67
CA ILE A 332 1.22 -9.05 -10.32
C ILE A 332 0.32 -8.31 -9.36
N ILE A 333 -0.45 -9.06 -8.58
CA ILE A 333 -1.47 -8.52 -7.69
C ILE A 333 -1.11 -8.92 -6.26
N THR A 334 -1.07 -7.95 -5.35
CA THR A 334 -1.19 -8.28 -3.92
C THR A 334 -2.65 -8.24 -3.54
N SER A 335 -3.08 -9.24 -2.79
CA SER A 335 -4.42 -9.22 -2.22
C SER A 335 -4.45 -9.89 -0.86
N HIS A 336 -5.47 -9.55 -0.08
CA HIS A 336 -5.90 -10.30 1.09
C HIS A 336 -7.26 -10.98 0.83
N SER A 337 -7.86 -10.77 -0.34
CA SER A 337 -9.10 -11.41 -0.78
C SER A 337 -8.77 -12.66 -1.61
N MET A 338 -9.23 -13.81 -1.14
CA MET A 338 -9.02 -15.09 -1.80
C MET A 338 -9.84 -15.18 -3.07
N GLU A 339 -11.04 -14.62 -3.08
CA GLU A 339 -11.93 -14.57 -4.25
C GLU A 339 -11.26 -13.83 -5.42
N GLU A 340 -10.61 -12.68 -5.14
CA GLU A 340 -9.88 -11.92 -6.15
C GLU A 340 -8.72 -12.74 -6.75
N CYS A 341 -7.92 -13.39 -5.91
CA CYS A 341 -6.83 -14.22 -6.39
C CYS A 341 -7.32 -15.45 -7.17
N GLU A 342 -8.41 -16.09 -6.73
CA GLU A 342 -9.00 -17.24 -7.40
C GLU A 342 -9.57 -16.89 -8.78
N MET A 343 -10.20 -15.72 -8.93
CA MET A 343 -10.78 -15.29 -10.20
C MET A 343 -9.73 -14.79 -11.21
N LEU A 344 -8.66 -14.13 -10.73
CA LEU A 344 -7.72 -13.42 -11.61
C LEU A 344 -6.41 -14.17 -11.86
N CYS A 345 -5.87 -14.84 -10.84
CA CYS A 345 -4.49 -15.29 -10.86
C CYS A 345 -4.36 -16.71 -11.43
N THR A 346 -3.34 -16.92 -12.26
CA THR A 346 -2.98 -18.25 -12.77
C THR A 346 -2.17 -19.04 -11.75
N ARG A 347 -1.34 -18.33 -10.99
CA ARG A 347 -0.49 -18.87 -9.93
C ARG A 347 -0.57 -17.98 -8.72
N ILE A 348 -0.63 -18.61 -7.55
CA ILE A 348 -0.79 -17.92 -6.27
C ILE A 348 0.40 -18.29 -5.39
N ALA A 349 0.95 -17.28 -4.72
CA ALA A 349 1.94 -17.39 -3.67
C ALA A 349 1.30 -16.97 -2.35
N ILE A 350 1.28 -17.85 -1.36
CA ILE A 350 0.80 -17.53 -0.02
C ILE A 350 1.98 -17.09 0.84
N MET A 351 1.91 -15.86 1.33
CA MET A 351 2.94 -15.21 2.14
C MET A 351 2.47 -15.08 3.58
N VAL A 352 3.30 -15.54 4.52
CA VAL A 352 3.07 -15.41 5.96
C VAL A 352 4.37 -14.94 6.62
N LYS A 353 4.30 -13.89 7.44
CA LYS A 353 5.43 -13.34 8.23
C LYS A 353 6.73 -13.12 7.42
N GLY A 354 6.61 -12.55 6.22
CA GLY A 354 7.76 -12.20 5.40
C GLY A 354 8.25 -13.32 4.47
N GLN A 355 7.67 -14.52 4.52
CA GLN A 355 8.16 -15.70 3.78
C GLN A 355 7.05 -16.34 2.94
N LEU A 356 7.42 -16.95 1.81
CA LEU A 356 6.51 -17.78 1.02
C LEU A 356 6.31 -19.13 1.70
N GLN A 357 5.07 -19.45 2.06
CA GLN A 357 4.70 -20.73 2.64
C GLN A 357 4.39 -21.77 1.56
N CYS A 358 3.70 -21.36 0.50
CA CYS A 358 3.47 -22.19 -0.66
C CYS A 358 3.32 -21.35 -1.93
N LEU A 359 3.51 -22.01 -3.07
CA LEU A 359 3.50 -21.43 -4.40
C LEU A 359 2.92 -22.46 -5.37
N GLY A 360 1.94 -22.07 -6.17
CA GLY A 360 1.45 -22.95 -7.23
C GLY A 360 0.13 -22.50 -7.86
N PRO A 361 -0.32 -23.21 -8.90
CA PRO A 361 -1.66 -23.04 -9.44
C PRO A 361 -2.73 -23.29 -8.38
N LEU A 362 -3.87 -22.62 -8.49
CA LEU A 362 -4.97 -22.72 -7.51
C LEU A 362 -5.38 -24.17 -7.21
N GLN A 363 -5.58 -24.97 -8.25
CA GLN A 363 -6.01 -26.37 -8.09
C GLN A 363 -4.98 -27.23 -7.36
N HIS A 364 -3.69 -26.99 -7.63
CA HIS A 364 -2.59 -27.67 -6.95
C HIS A 364 -2.57 -27.33 -5.45
N LEU A 365 -2.76 -26.06 -5.11
CA LEU A 365 -2.82 -25.62 -3.71
C LEU A 365 -4.04 -26.25 -2.98
N LYS A 366 -5.22 -26.25 -3.62
CA LYS A 366 -6.43 -26.87 -3.06
C LYS A 366 -6.27 -28.38 -2.89
N GLN A 367 -5.58 -29.07 -3.79
CA GLN A 367 -5.36 -30.52 -3.69
C GLN A 367 -4.31 -30.88 -2.64
N LYS A 368 -3.23 -30.09 -2.54
CA LYS A 368 -2.09 -30.38 -1.67
C LYS A 368 -2.34 -30.00 -0.20
N PHE A 369 -2.99 -28.86 0.01
CA PHE A 369 -3.22 -28.31 1.35
C PHE A 369 -4.68 -28.33 1.79
N GLY A 370 -5.61 -28.66 0.88
CA GLY A 370 -7.00 -28.84 1.24
C GLY A 370 -7.18 -30.09 2.09
N GLU A 371 -8.00 -29.97 3.13
CA GLU A 371 -8.31 -31.07 4.04
C GLU A 371 -9.38 -32.02 3.47
N GLY A 372 -9.95 -31.71 2.30
CA GLY A 372 -10.78 -32.63 1.52
C GLY A 372 -12.03 -31.98 0.94
N TYR A 373 -13.21 -32.54 1.25
CA TYR A 373 -14.49 -32.10 0.72
C TYR A 373 -15.45 -31.77 1.86
N THR A 374 -16.28 -30.75 1.66
CA THR A 374 -17.36 -30.38 2.56
C THR A 374 -18.67 -30.82 1.91
N LEU A 375 -19.38 -31.73 2.57
CA LEU A 375 -20.69 -32.18 2.18
C LEU A 375 -21.73 -31.49 3.06
N THR A 376 -22.59 -30.69 2.42
CA THR A 376 -23.79 -30.13 3.03
C THR A 376 -24.99 -30.90 2.52
N MET A 377 -25.82 -31.41 3.42
CA MET A 377 -27.03 -32.15 3.06
C MET A 377 -28.23 -31.63 3.84
N LYS A 378 -29.33 -31.35 3.14
CA LYS A 378 -30.60 -30.92 3.70
C LYS A 378 -31.59 -32.08 3.67
N LEU A 379 -32.05 -32.46 4.85
CA LEU A 379 -33.06 -33.51 5.01
C LEU A 379 -34.46 -32.91 5.08
N THR A 380 -35.46 -33.65 4.61
CA THR A 380 -36.86 -33.22 4.66
C THR A 380 -37.40 -33.22 6.10
N ASN A 381 -36.93 -34.17 6.92
CA ASN A 381 -37.45 -34.41 8.27
C ASN A 381 -36.34 -34.53 9.32
N ARG A 382 -36.53 -33.88 10.48
CA ARG A 382 -35.58 -33.91 11.60
C ARG A 382 -35.39 -35.31 12.21
N ARG A 383 -36.39 -36.18 12.09
CA ARG A 383 -36.33 -37.59 12.56
C ARG A 383 -35.36 -38.44 11.74
N SER A 384 -35.09 -38.03 10.50
CA SER A 384 -34.19 -38.75 9.60
C SER A 384 -32.71 -38.48 9.87
N ILE A 385 -32.38 -37.44 10.64
CA ILE A 385 -30.99 -37.06 10.99
C ILE A 385 -30.25 -38.21 11.66
N ALA A 386 -30.88 -38.90 12.61
CA ALA A 386 -30.24 -40.00 13.32
C ALA A 386 -29.88 -41.16 12.38
N ARG A 387 -30.82 -41.53 11.48
CA ARG A 387 -30.60 -42.59 10.49
C ARG A 387 -29.54 -42.20 9.46
N ALA A 388 -29.60 -40.97 8.98
CA ALA A 388 -28.60 -40.43 8.05
C ALA A 388 -27.21 -40.40 8.69
N ARG A 389 -27.11 -39.97 9.96
CA ARG A 389 -25.83 -39.96 10.68
C ARG A 389 -25.20 -41.35 10.75
N THR A 390 -25.94 -42.34 11.23
CA THR A 390 -25.43 -43.72 11.36
C THR A 390 -25.01 -44.28 10.02
N PHE A 391 -25.80 -44.06 8.97
CA PHE A 391 -25.46 -44.53 7.63
C PHE A 391 -24.18 -43.88 7.08
N MET A 392 -24.02 -42.57 7.29
CA MET A 392 -22.82 -41.84 6.84
C MET A 392 -21.56 -42.29 7.59
N GLU A 393 -21.65 -42.52 8.90
CA GLU A 393 -20.53 -43.03 9.70
C GLU A 393 -20.10 -44.44 9.29
N GLU A 394 -21.05 -45.29 8.85
CA GLU A 394 -20.77 -46.65 8.36
C GLU A 394 -20.21 -46.70 6.94
N ASN A 395 -20.69 -45.82 6.04
CA ASN A 395 -20.36 -45.90 4.61
C ASN A 395 -19.24 -44.93 4.18
N LEU A 396 -18.91 -43.93 5.00
CA LEU A 396 -17.87 -42.94 4.70
C LEU A 396 -16.78 -42.92 5.77
N PRO A 397 -15.75 -43.79 5.64
CA PRO A 397 -14.60 -43.75 6.53
C PRO A 397 -13.90 -42.38 6.43
N GLY A 398 -13.78 -41.69 7.56
CA GLY A 398 -13.13 -40.37 7.65
C GLY A 398 -14.05 -39.17 7.41
N ALA A 399 -15.38 -39.36 7.28
CA ALA A 399 -16.33 -38.25 7.35
C ALA A 399 -16.54 -37.81 8.80
N LYS A 400 -16.17 -36.57 9.11
CA LYS A 400 -16.39 -35.94 10.42
C LYS A 400 -17.60 -35.02 10.35
N LEU A 401 -18.60 -35.25 11.19
CA LEU A 401 -19.72 -34.32 11.33
C LEU A 401 -19.27 -33.06 12.07
N GLU A 402 -19.32 -31.91 11.40
CA GLU A 402 -18.96 -30.62 11.99
C GLU A 402 -20.15 -30.01 12.74
N ALA A 403 -21.31 -29.96 12.08
CA ALA A 403 -22.50 -29.30 12.63
C ALA A 403 -23.79 -29.91 12.08
N VAL A 404 -24.86 -29.75 12.86
CA VAL A 404 -26.24 -30.03 12.44
C VAL A 404 -27.09 -28.82 12.78
N HIS A 405 -27.63 -28.16 11.77
CA HIS A 405 -28.49 -26.99 11.91
C HIS A 405 -29.89 -27.31 11.38
N CYS A 406 -30.85 -27.49 12.29
CA CYS A 406 -32.22 -27.88 11.98
C CYS A 406 -32.28 -29.20 11.20
N CYS A 407 -32.36 -29.14 9.88
CA CYS A 407 -32.35 -30.31 8.99
C CYS A 407 -31.13 -30.35 8.05
N ASN A 408 -30.20 -29.40 8.18
CA ASN A 408 -28.95 -29.36 7.43
C ASN A 408 -27.84 -30.06 8.23
N MET A 409 -27.10 -30.94 7.57
CA MET A 409 -25.96 -31.65 8.13
C MET A 409 -24.70 -31.26 7.35
N PHE A 410 -23.63 -30.95 8.07
CA PHE A 410 -22.34 -30.52 7.52
C PHE A 410 -21.27 -31.55 7.86
N TYR A 411 -20.71 -32.18 6.84
CA TYR A 411 -19.67 -33.20 6.96
C TYR A 411 -18.39 -32.73 6.30
N ARG A 412 -17.26 -32.92 6.98
CA ARG A 412 -15.91 -32.76 6.41
C ARG A 412 -15.34 -34.13 6.11
N ILE A 413 -15.05 -34.40 4.84
CA ILE A 413 -14.55 -35.68 4.34
C ILE A 413 -13.09 -35.50 3.96
N SER A 414 -12.19 -36.31 4.53
CA SER A 414 -10.76 -36.23 4.19
C SER A 414 -10.50 -36.73 2.78
N SER A 415 -9.71 -35.98 1.99
CA SER A 415 -9.30 -36.39 0.63
C SER A 415 -8.47 -37.67 0.61
N SER A 416 -7.80 -38.00 1.71
CA SER A 416 -7.02 -39.23 1.87
C SER A 416 -7.87 -40.46 2.15
N SER A 417 -9.09 -40.29 2.67
CA SER A 417 -9.94 -41.40 3.11
C SER A 417 -11.04 -41.76 2.12
N CYS A 418 -11.47 -40.80 1.28
CA CYS A 418 -12.56 -41.03 0.34
C CYS A 418 -12.40 -40.19 -0.94
N SER A 419 -12.65 -40.82 -2.09
CA SER A 419 -12.76 -40.12 -3.38
C SER A 419 -14.14 -39.46 -3.53
N VAL A 420 -14.21 -38.42 -4.37
CA VAL A 420 -15.48 -37.74 -4.72
C VAL A 420 -16.54 -38.75 -5.18
N ALA A 421 -16.15 -39.70 -6.03
CA ALA A 421 -17.06 -40.72 -6.56
C ALA A 421 -17.66 -41.61 -5.45
N GLN A 422 -16.85 -42.01 -4.46
CA GLN A 422 -17.31 -42.79 -3.31
C GLN A 422 -18.23 -41.97 -2.39
N ALA A 423 -17.94 -40.68 -2.21
CA ALA A 423 -18.82 -39.78 -1.48
C ALA A 423 -20.20 -39.64 -2.15
N PHE A 424 -20.22 -39.47 -3.47
CA PHE A 424 -21.46 -39.44 -4.24
C PHE A 424 -22.21 -40.78 -4.18
N ASP A 425 -21.52 -41.91 -4.33
CA ASP A 425 -22.14 -43.24 -4.27
C ASP A 425 -22.79 -43.49 -2.88
N ALA A 426 -22.13 -43.07 -1.80
CA ALA A 426 -22.71 -43.13 -0.46
C ALA A 426 -23.97 -42.25 -0.32
N ILE A 427 -23.96 -41.03 -0.87
CA ILE A 427 -25.14 -40.14 -0.85
C ILE A 427 -26.29 -40.73 -1.67
N CYS A 428 -26.00 -41.31 -2.84
CA CYS A 428 -27.01 -41.97 -3.68
C CYS A 428 -27.67 -43.14 -2.94
N LYS A 429 -26.90 -43.98 -2.26
CA LYS A 429 -27.42 -45.07 -1.42
C LYS A 429 -28.21 -44.57 -0.22
N LEU A 430 -27.83 -43.43 0.35
CA LEU A 430 -28.57 -42.81 1.44
C LEU A 430 -29.93 -42.28 0.97
N ARG A 431 -30.00 -41.70 -0.24
CA ARG A 431 -31.23 -41.19 -0.85
C ARG A 431 -32.31 -42.26 -1.00
N GLU A 432 -31.93 -43.53 -1.21
CA GLU A 432 -32.88 -44.65 -1.27
C GLU A 432 -33.54 -44.93 0.09
N LYS A 433 -32.89 -44.58 1.20
CA LYS A 433 -33.33 -44.90 2.57
C LYS A 433 -33.92 -43.69 3.30
N VAL A 434 -33.53 -42.49 2.91
CA VAL A 434 -33.86 -41.23 3.58
C VAL A 434 -34.20 -40.17 2.53
N ASP A 435 -35.27 -39.42 2.79
CA ASP A 435 -35.68 -38.30 1.96
C ASP A 435 -34.73 -37.09 2.16
N ILE A 436 -34.02 -36.73 1.09
CA ILE A 436 -33.04 -35.64 1.03
C ILE A 436 -33.61 -34.58 0.08
N ASP A 437 -33.81 -33.36 0.59
CA ASP A 437 -34.29 -32.23 -0.22
C ASP A 437 -33.20 -31.71 -1.15
N ASP A 438 -31.98 -31.57 -0.64
CA ASP A 438 -30.85 -30.98 -1.36
C ASP A 438 -29.52 -31.48 -0.79
N TYR A 439 -28.49 -31.55 -1.62
CA TYR A 439 -27.12 -31.85 -1.18
C TYR A 439 -26.10 -31.13 -2.06
N SER A 440 -25.01 -30.69 -1.44
CA SER A 440 -23.92 -29.98 -2.09
C SER A 440 -22.59 -30.55 -1.59
N LEU A 441 -21.76 -30.99 -2.53
CA LEU A 441 -20.39 -31.42 -2.26
C LEU A 441 -19.43 -30.39 -2.84
N SER A 442 -18.78 -29.62 -1.96
CA SER A 442 -17.78 -28.63 -2.34
C SER A 442 -16.37 -29.08 -1.95
N GLN A 443 -15.37 -28.68 -2.74
CA GLN A 443 -13.97 -28.83 -2.36
C GLN A 443 -13.58 -27.75 -1.35
N THR A 444 -12.57 -28.02 -0.51
CA THR A 444 -11.94 -27.00 0.34
C THR A 444 -11.64 -25.71 -0.45
N THR A 445 -12.11 -24.59 0.07
CA THR A 445 -11.87 -23.27 -0.53
C THR A 445 -10.44 -22.79 -0.26
N LEU A 446 -9.97 -21.81 -1.02
CA LEU A 446 -8.67 -21.20 -0.77
C LEU A 446 -8.63 -20.50 0.61
N ASP A 447 -9.76 -20.00 1.09
CA ASP A 447 -9.91 -19.41 2.44
C ASP A 447 -9.55 -20.41 3.54
N GLU A 448 -10.09 -21.62 3.48
CA GLU A 448 -9.82 -22.66 4.47
C GLU A 448 -8.35 -23.07 4.48
N VAL A 449 -7.76 -23.24 3.29
CA VAL A 449 -6.32 -23.50 3.13
C VAL A 449 -5.51 -22.39 3.81
N PHE A 450 -5.86 -21.13 3.55
CA PHE A 450 -5.18 -19.97 4.13
C PHE A 450 -5.31 -19.90 5.65
N VAL A 451 -6.51 -20.12 6.20
CA VAL A 451 -6.75 -20.14 7.64
C VAL A 451 -5.89 -21.22 8.32
N SER A 452 -5.77 -22.40 7.70
CA SER A 452 -4.92 -23.47 8.23
C SER A 452 -3.45 -23.04 8.33
N PHE A 453 -2.93 -22.30 7.34
CA PHE A 453 -1.55 -21.78 7.37
C PHE A 453 -1.37 -20.68 8.42
N ALA A 454 -2.35 -19.79 8.56
CA ALA A 454 -2.33 -18.75 9.58
C ALA A 454 -2.33 -19.34 10.99
N GLN A 455 -3.14 -20.38 11.24
CA GLN A 455 -3.20 -21.09 12.52
C GLN A 455 -1.90 -21.83 12.83
N ARG A 456 -1.36 -22.61 11.89
CA ARG A 456 -0.05 -23.31 12.06
C ARG A 456 1.08 -22.34 12.40
N SER A 457 1.07 -21.17 11.77
CA SER A 457 2.07 -20.13 12.01
C SER A 457 1.95 -19.50 13.40
N LEU A 458 0.76 -19.48 13.99
CA LEU A 458 0.51 -19.01 15.36
C LEU A 458 0.89 -20.09 16.38
N GLU A 459 0.55 -21.34 16.11
CA GLU A 459 0.91 -22.50 16.95
C GLU A 459 2.42 -22.68 17.04
N GLY A 460 3.15 -22.51 15.93
CA GLY A 460 4.61 -22.54 15.91
C GLY A 460 5.25 -21.46 16.79
N GLU A 461 4.63 -20.28 16.91
CA GLU A 461 5.09 -19.22 17.81
C GLU A 461 4.82 -19.52 19.28
N ILE A 462 3.65 -20.11 19.60
CA ILE A 462 3.34 -20.55 20.96
C ILE A 462 4.31 -21.66 21.38
N ALA A 463 4.67 -22.56 20.46
CA ALA A 463 5.68 -23.59 20.72
C ALA A 463 7.09 -23.01 20.90
N ALA A 464 7.49 -22.02 20.08
CA ALA A 464 8.80 -21.38 20.15
C ALA A 464 8.97 -20.46 21.38
N ASN A 465 7.90 -19.78 21.80
CA ASN A 465 7.90 -18.92 23.00
C ASN A 465 7.48 -19.68 24.28
N GLY A 466 7.01 -20.93 24.16
CA GLY A 466 6.38 -21.72 25.22
C GLY A 466 7.31 -22.55 26.09
N SER A 467 8.64 -22.41 25.97
CA SER A 467 9.57 -22.97 26.97
C SER A 467 9.62 -22.15 28.28
N GLY A 468 8.63 -21.28 28.52
CA GLY A 468 8.41 -20.57 29.77
C GLY A 468 6.91 -20.42 30.06
N SER A 469 6.44 -21.14 31.08
CA SER A 469 5.14 -21.04 31.77
C SER A 469 3.87 -21.40 30.99
N THR A 470 3.27 -22.52 31.40
CA THR A 470 1.91 -22.95 31.10
C THR A 470 0.86 -22.16 31.89
N SER A 471 -0.22 -21.77 31.20
CA SER A 471 -1.64 -21.87 31.58
C SER A 471 -2.45 -20.57 31.43
N SER A 472 -3.68 -20.76 30.90
CA SER A 472 -4.79 -19.82 30.82
C SER A 472 -4.80 -18.83 29.65
N MET A 473 -5.38 -19.26 28.51
CA MET A 473 -6.36 -18.48 27.73
C MET A 473 -6.81 -19.30 26.51
N ARG A 474 -7.79 -20.18 26.72
CA ARG A 474 -8.57 -20.77 25.63
C ARG A 474 -10.04 -20.58 25.99
N SER A 475 -10.61 -19.42 25.64
CA SER A 475 -12.04 -19.16 25.43
C SER A 475 -12.27 -17.66 25.21
N ARG A 476 -13.11 -17.32 24.21
CA ARG A 476 -13.49 -15.99 23.70
C ARG A 476 -12.40 -15.42 22.79
N THR A 477 -12.60 -15.30 21.48
CA THR A 477 -13.67 -14.55 20.80
C THR A 477 -13.64 -14.94 19.31
N ILE A 478 -14.80 -15.23 18.70
CA ILE A 478 -15.23 -14.92 17.32
C ILE A 478 -16.59 -15.62 17.17
N SER A 479 -17.63 -14.90 17.56
CA SER A 479 -19.01 -15.18 17.21
C SER A 479 -19.80 -13.94 17.63
N GLU A 480 -20.00 -13.01 16.70
CA GLU A 480 -21.15 -12.10 16.59
C GLU A 480 -20.79 -10.93 15.67
N THR A 481 -21.36 -10.93 14.47
CA THR A 481 -21.98 -9.73 13.85
C THR A 481 -22.70 -10.12 12.56
N THR A 482 -23.98 -10.46 12.70
CA THR A 482 -25.00 -10.17 11.67
C THR A 482 -26.29 -9.81 12.42
N SER A 483 -26.79 -8.58 12.20
CA SER A 483 -28.18 -8.07 12.35
C SER A 483 -28.95 -8.39 13.64
N THR A 484 -29.67 -7.47 14.30
CA THR A 484 -30.76 -6.65 13.75
C THR A 484 -31.22 -5.58 14.78
N SER A 485 -31.97 -4.61 14.28
CA SER A 485 -32.60 -3.44 14.88
C SER A 485 -33.62 -3.62 16.03
N SER A 486 -33.91 -2.47 16.67
CA SER A 486 -35.13 -2.02 17.39
C SER A 486 -35.35 -2.46 18.84
N SER A 487 -35.20 -1.52 19.78
CA SER A 487 -36.29 -0.90 20.59
C SER A 487 -35.73 -0.31 21.90
N ALA A 488 -35.98 0.98 22.16
CA ALA A 488 -35.78 1.62 23.47
C ALA A 488 -36.79 1.06 24.50
N PRO A 489 -36.53 1.16 25.83
CA PRO A 489 -36.85 2.39 26.55
C PRO A 489 -35.88 2.79 27.71
N GLN A 490 -35.91 4.10 28.00
CA GLN A 490 -35.81 4.81 29.30
C GLN A 490 -35.22 4.06 30.52
N ASP A 491 -34.16 4.58 31.16
CA ASP A 491 -34.28 5.59 32.24
C ASP A 491 -32.97 5.81 33.03
N THR A 492 -32.79 7.07 33.44
CA THR A 492 -32.10 7.57 34.67
C THR A 492 -30.56 7.68 34.81
N SER A 493 -30.19 8.89 35.24
CA SER A 493 -29.04 9.33 36.07
C SER A 493 -27.72 9.74 35.39
N HIS A 494 -27.61 11.07 35.17
CA HIS A 494 -26.40 11.89 35.41
C HIS A 494 -25.97 11.82 36.90
N PRO A 495 -24.72 12.13 37.30
CA PRO A 495 -23.94 13.34 36.92
C PRO A 495 -22.41 13.04 36.73
N ASP A 496 -21.46 13.93 36.41
CA ASP A 496 -21.26 15.37 36.62
C ASP A 496 -20.25 15.94 35.58
N PHE A 497 -20.46 17.24 35.24
CA PHE A 497 -19.51 18.35 34.98
C PHE A 497 -18.00 18.05 34.77
N ASP A 498 -17.24 18.73 33.89
CA ASP A 498 -17.19 20.19 33.71
C ASP A 498 -16.28 20.62 32.51
N LYS A 499 -16.65 21.76 31.90
CA LYS A 499 -15.84 22.78 31.17
C LYS A 499 -14.98 22.44 29.94
N PHE A 500 -15.29 23.07 28.81
CA PHE A 500 -14.66 24.34 28.42
C PHE A 500 -15.47 25.11 27.36
N SER A 501 -15.41 26.44 27.49
CA SER A 501 -16.23 27.50 26.91
C SER A 501 -15.88 27.89 25.47
N GLY A 502 -16.79 28.64 24.82
CA GLY A 502 -16.46 29.66 23.81
C GLY A 502 -17.14 29.44 22.46
N GLU A 503 -18.37 29.94 22.29
CA GLU A 503 -18.69 31.15 21.50
C GLU A 503 -18.64 30.95 19.98
N LEU A 504 -19.81 30.96 19.31
CA LEU A 504 -20.05 31.84 18.16
C LEU A 504 -21.56 31.91 17.79
N LEU A 505 -22.11 33.11 17.96
CA LEU A 505 -23.08 33.84 17.10
C LEU A 505 -24.41 33.19 16.64
N ALA A 506 -25.51 33.76 17.15
CA ALA A 506 -26.84 33.84 16.55
C ALA A 506 -26.81 34.65 15.21
N VAL A 507 -27.73 34.51 14.25
CA VAL A 507 -29.09 35.10 14.09
C VAL A 507 -29.52 34.78 12.62
N PRO A 508 -30.79 34.81 12.14
CA PRO A 508 -32.05 34.15 12.53
C PRO A 508 -32.75 33.41 11.35
N SER A 509 -33.96 32.93 11.64
CA SER A 509 -34.98 32.29 10.79
C SER A 509 -35.69 33.19 9.75
N GLY A 510 -36.29 32.53 8.75
CA GLY A 510 -37.33 33.02 7.82
C GLY A 510 -37.08 32.43 6.42
N GLU A 511 -38.02 31.90 5.64
CA GLU A 511 -39.47 31.85 5.66
C GLU A 511 -39.93 30.71 4.71
N GLN A 512 -41.19 30.30 4.87
CA GLN A 512 -41.92 29.31 4.09
C GLN A 512 -42.02 29.66 2.60
N GLN A 513 -42.09 28.65 1.72
CA GLN A 513 -43.11 28.62 0.67
C GLN A 513 -43.40 27.20 0.15
N ASN A 514 -44.69 26.88 0.15
CA ASN A 514 -45.34 25.73 -0.45
C ASN A 514 -45.07 25.60 -1.95
N SER A 515 -45.00 24.37 -2.46
CA SER A 515 -45.84 23.99 -3.60
C SER A 515 -45.96 22.46 -3.74
N THR A 516 -47.21 22.03 -3.77
CA THR A 516 -47.76 20.75 -4.20
C THR A 516 -47.53 20.48 -5.68
N SER A 517 -47.26 19.22 -6.07
CA SER A 517 -47.99 18.57 -7.19
C SER A 517 -47.69 17.06 -7.28
N ASN A 518 -48.76 16.32 -7.58
CA ASN A 518 -48.87 14.88 -7.75
C ASN A 518 -48.29 14.35 -9.08
N SER A 519 -47.82 13.10 -9.09
CA SER A 519 -48.18 12.04 -10.08
C SER A 519 -47.51 10.72 -9.68
N THR A 520 -48.24 9.71 -9.20
CA THR A 520 -48.79 8.54 -9.94
C THR A 520 -47.97 8.07 -11.15
N ALA A 521 -47.26 6.94 -11.00
CA ALA A 521 -47.42 5.77 -11.88
C ALA A 521 -46.64 4.54 -11.35
N SER A 522 -47.40 3.46 -11.21
CA SER A 522 -47.08 2.05 -11.03
C SER A 522 -46.04 1.44 -11.97
N SER A 523 -45.26 0.47 -11.50
CA SER A 523 -45.11 -0.84 -12.18
C SER A 523 -44.49 -1.89 -11.26
N GLU A 524 -45.22 -3.00 -11.12
CA GLU A 524 -44.81 -4.27 -10.54
C GLU A 524 -43.80 -4.96 -11.47
N PHE A 525 -42.83 -5.70 -10.91
CA PHE A 525 -42.24 -6.84 -11.62
C PHE A 525 -41.93 -7.96 -10.63
N THR A 526 -42.47 -9.12 -10.98
CA THR A 526 -42.51 -10.37 -10.25
C THR A 526 -41.26 -11.23 -10.47
N SER A 527 -41.06 -12.10 -9.48
CA SER A 527 -40.17 -13.24 -9.35
C SER A 527 -39.96 -14.13 -10.58
N ALA A 528 -38.78 -14.75 -10.66
CA ALA A 528 -38.60 -16.08 -11.23
C ALA A 528 -37.59 -16.91 -10.41
N SER A 529 -38.09 -17.96 -9.77
CA SER A 529 -37.32 -19.05 -9.15
C SER A 529 -37.66 -20.32 -9.92
N ALA A 530 -36.64 -21.02 -10.43
CA ALA A 530 -36.80 -22.20 -11.26
C ALA A 530 -36.74 -23.47 -10.39
N LYS A 531 -37.81 -24.26 -10.45
CA LYS A 531 -37.88 -25.66 -10.03
C LYS A 531 -37.90 -26.51 -11.30
N VAL A 532 -37.07 -27.55 -11.36
CA VAL A 532 -37.04 -28.54 -12.44
C VAL A 532 -37.50 -29.86 -11.84
N ASP A 533 -38.40 -30.53 -12.57
CA ASP A 533 -38.98 -31.85 -12.28
C ASP A 533 -37.98 -33.00 -12.36
#